data_AF-A0A6J2CFK9-F1
#
_entry.id   AF-A0A6J2CFK9-F1
#
_cell.length_a   1.000
_cell.length_b   1.000
_cell.length_c   1.000
_cell.angle_alpha   90.00
_cell.angle_beta   90.00
_cell.angle_gamma   90.00
#
_symmetry.space_group_name_H-M   'P 1'
#
loop_
_entity.id
_entity.type
_entity.pdbx_description
1 polymer ?
#
loop_
_entity_poly.entity_id
_entity_poly.type
_entity_poly.pdbx_seq_one_letter_code
_entity_poly.pdbx_strand_id
1 'polypeptide(L)'
;MAPKRKPQVQCEAPEKKKGRQGAEGEDSFRSTAEALRAAPTEKHVVRVDPACPLSHNPGTQLLEEGDRFACWNRWGRVGEVGQSKLSYFKLLEDAKKDFEKKFRDKTKNSWVERDHFVAHPGKYTLIEVQGDNEAQEAVVKVDRGPVRAVVQRMQPCSLDAATQKLITNIFSKDMFKNAMTLMNLDVKKMPLGKLSKQQIARGFEALEALEVALRAPTDGGPSLEALSSHFYTVIPHNFGRNRPPPINSPELLQAKKDMLLVLADIELAQTLQASPEEEEVEEVPHPLDRDYQLLKCQLQLLDPEAPEYKVIHTYLEQTGNSYRCPALQHVWKVNREGEGDRFRAHSKLGNRKLLWHGTNVAVVAAILTSGLRIMPHSGGRVGKGIYFASENSKSAGYVTGMSCGAHQIGYMFLGEVALGREHHITIDEPSLKQPPPGFDSVIARGHTEPDPTQDTELELDGQRVAVPQGQPVLCAEFCSSQFSQSEYLIYQESQCRLRYLLEVHL
;
A
#
# COMPACT_ATOMS: atom_id res chain seq x y z
N MET A 1 59.05 33.00 -34.34
CA MET A 1 58.31 33.94 -35.22
C MET A 1 57.08 33.21 -35.75
N ALA A 2 55.87 33.73 -35.51
CA ALA A 2 54.69 33.35 -36.29
C ALA A 2 54.75 34.07 -37.67
N PRO A 3 54.02 33.65 -38.72
CA PRO A 3 52.58 33.93 -38.79
C PRO A 3 51.68 32.95 -39.61
N LYS A 4 50.47 32.74 -39.07
CA LYS A 4 49.10 32.90 -39.66
C LYS A 4 48.76 32.42 -41.10
N ARG A 5 47.67 31.61 -41.13
CA ARG A 5 46.37 31.72 -41.88
C ARG A 5 46.06 30.83 -43.13
N LYS A 6 45.06 29.94 -42.92
CA LYS A 6 43.85 29.55 -43.71
C LYS A 6 43.98 28.95 -45.14
N PRO A 7 43.12 27.96 -45.50
CA PRO A 7 41.79 28.20 -46.10
C PRO A 7 40.67 27.37 -45.42
N GLN A 8 39.47 27.92 -45.15
CA GLN A 8 38.28 28.07 -46.01
C GLN A 8 37.57 26.73 -46.31
N VAL A 9 36.57 26.40 -45.49
CA VAL A 9 35.48 25.47 -45.82
C VAL A 9 34.17 26.26 -45.67
N GLN A 10 33.30 26.13 -46.67
CA GLN A 10 32.04 26.83 -46.82
C GLN A 10 31.01 26.45 -45.74
N CYS A 11 30.21 27.46 -45.39
CA CYS A 11 29.10 27.40 -44.46
C CYS A 11 27.84 26.84 -45.11
N GLU A 12 27.09 26.02 -44.37
CA GLU A 12 25.63 26.13 -44.31
C GLU A 12 25.26 26.62 -42.90
N ALA A 13 24.35 27.59 -42.85
CA ALA A 13 23.90 28.25 -41.63
C ALA A 13 22.96 27.34 -40.81
N PRO A 14 22.80 27.63 -39.51
CA PRO A 14 21.51 28.21 -39.15
C PRO A 14 21.62 29.43 -38.23
N GLU A 15 20.57 30.24 -38.30
CA GLU A 15 20.41 31.55 -37.67
C GLU A 15 20.45 31.51 -36.14
N LYS A 16 21.13 32.50 -35.56
CA LYS A 16 20.97 32.90 -34.17
C LYS A 16 19.78 33.84 -34.03
N LYS A 17 18.89 33.55 -33.09
CA LYS A 17 18.28 34.60 -32.25
C LYS A 17 18.49 34.30 -30.77
N LYS A 18 18.93 35.34 -30.08
CA LYS A 18 19.31 35.40 -28.66
C LYS A 18 18.12 35.15 -27.74
N GLY A 19 18.32 34.26 -26.77
CA GLY A 19 18.21 34.47 -25.33
C GLY A 19 16.99 35.17 -24.75
N ARG A 20 16.22 34.42 -23.97
CA ARG A 20 15.70 34.86 -22.67
C ARG A 20 15.64 33.65 -21.72
N GLN A 21 16.30 33.77 -20.57
CA GLN A 21 16.18 32.85 -19.44
C GLN A 21 14.76 32.92 -18.87
N GLY A 22 14.19 31.78 -18.52
CA GLY A 22 12.93 31.64 -17.79
C GLY A 22 12.72 30.17 -17.42
N ALA A 23 12.36 29.93 -16.17
CA ALA A 23 12.20 28.62 -15.55
C ALA A 23 11.16 27.74 -16.27
N GLU A 24 11.50 26.48 -16.54
CA GLU A 24 10.55 25.44 -16.93
C GLU A 24 10.81 24.20 -16.08
N GLY A 25 10.11 24.15 -14.95
CA GLY A 25 9.99 23.02 -14.04
C GLY A 25 8.53 22.76 -13.68
N GLU A 26 7.62 23.09 -14.59
CA GLU A 26 6.17 22.93 -14.45
C GLU A 26 5.56 22.58 -15.82
N ASP A 27 5.69 21.33 -16.28
CA ASP A 27 4.64 20.74 -17.15
C ASP A 27 4.70 19.22 -17.35
N SER A 28 5.11 18.47 -16.32
CA SER A 28 4.99 16.99 -16.32
C SER A 28 3.73 16.49 -15.58
N PHE A 29 2.94 17.37 -14.98
CA PHE A 29 1.78 17.01 -14.14
C PHE A 29 0.43 17.05 -14.88
N ARG A 30 0.27 17.89 -15.91
CA ARG A 30 -0.96 17.93 -16.71
C ARG A 30 -1.07 16.77 -17.69
N SER A 31 0.06 16.34 -18.25
CA SER A 31 0.10 15.30 -19.30
C SER A 31 -0.40 13.92 -18.83
N THR A 32 -0.22 13.55 -17.56
CA THR A 32 -0.63 12.23 -17.03
C THR A 32 -2.11 12.20 -16.63
N ALA A 33 -2.61 13.32 -16.10
CA ALA A 33 -4.02 13.48 -15.74
C ALA A 33 -4.93 13.62 -16.97
N GLU A 34 -4.40 14.14 -18.09
CA GLU A 34 -5.11 14.17 -19.38
C GLU A 34 -5.05 12.82 -20.11
N ALA A 35 -3.94 12.07 -20.00
CA ALA A 35 -3.83 10.73 -20.58
C ALA A 35 -4.83 9.72 -19.98
N LEU A 36 -5.18 9.87 -18.69
CA LEU A 36 -6.20 9.04 -18.03
C LEU A 36 -7.65 9.45 -18.36
N ARG A 37 -7.88 10.63 -18.95
CA ARG A 37 -9.23 11.11 -19.34
C ARG A 37 -9.66 10.69 -20.74
N ALA A 38 -8.78 10.08 -21.53
CA ALA A 38 -8.99 9.84 -22.96
C ALA A 38 -9.56 8.45 -23.33
N ALA A 39 -10.06 7.66 -22.37
CA ALA A 39 -10.73 6.40 -22.68
C ALA A 39 -12.19 6.63 -23.18
N PRO A 40 -12.65 5.91 -24.23
CA PRO A 40 -13.94 6.17 -24.85
C PRO A 40 -15.11 5.82 -23.92
N THR A 41 -16.13 6.67 -23.93
CA THR A 41 -17.41 6.46 -23.25
C THR A 41 -18.28 5.52 -24.07
N GLU A 42 -18.23 4.22 -23.80
CA GLU A 42 -19.21 3.28 -24.33
C GLU A 42 -20.50 3.29 -23.49
N LYS A 43 -21.63 3.37 -24.19
CA LYS A 43 -22.97 3.37 -23.61
C LYS A 43 -23.38 1.95 -23.27
N HIS A 44 -23.45 1.61 -21.99
CA HIS A 44 -23.98 0.31 -21.56
C HIS A 44 -25.51 0.32 -21.40
N VAL A 45 -26.15 -0.62 -22.08
CA VAL A 45 -27.55 -1.03 -21.90
C VAL A 45 -27.57 -2.13 -20.85
N VAL A 46 -28.33 -1.96 -19.77
CA VAL A 46 -28.50 -2.96 -18.72
C VAL A 46 -29.64 -3.92 -19.10
N ARG A 47 -29.37 -5.23 -19.06
CA ARG A 47 -30.36 -6.32 -19.02
C ARG A 47 -30.03 -7.23 -17.84
N VAL A 48 -31.04 -7.68 -17.09
CA VAL A 48 -30.88 -8.55 -15.91
C VAL A 48 -31.39 -9.97 -16.18
N ASP A 49 -30.61 -10.98 -15.76
CA ASP A 49 -30.83 -12.43 -15.90
C ASP A 49 -31.81 -13.01 -14.83
N PRO A 50 -32.61 -14.06 -15.13
CA PRO A 50 -33.74 -14.53 -14.33
C PRO A 50 -33.46 -15.31 -13.02
N ALA A 51 -32.21 -15.47 -12.57
CA ALA A 51 -31.90 -16.22 -11.34
C ALA A 51 -31.29 -15.29 -10.25
N CYS A 52 -32.17 -14.63 -9.49
CA CYS A 52 -31.83 -13.70 -8.42
C CYS A 52 -31.58 -14.42 -7.06
N PRO A 53 -30.37 -14.25 -6.49
CA PRO A 53 -30.19 -14.21 -5.05
C PRO A 53 -29.37 -12.97 -4.62
N LEU A 54 -30.06 -12.01 -3.98
CA LEU A 54 -29.55 -11.02 -3.01
C LEU A 54 -28.10 -10.52 -3.21
N SER A 55 -27.90 -9.45 -3.99
CA SER A 55 -26.59 -8.78 -4.12
C SER A 55 -26.43 -7.56 -3.19
N HIS A 56 -25.20 -7.36 -2.71
CA HIS A 56 -24.85 -6.51 -1.57
C HIS A 56 -24.37 -5.08 -1.97
N ASN A 57 -25.05 -4.06 -1.40
CA ASN A 57 -24.67 -2.63 -1.18
C ASN A 57 -24.35 -1.77 -2.43
N PRO A 58 -25.32 -0.92 -2.85
CA PRO A 58 -25.42 0.50 -2.48
C PRO A 58 -26.75 0.90 -1.77
N GLY A 59 -26.84 2.12 -1.22
CA GLY A 59 -27.97 2.59 -0.39
C GLY A 59 -29.31 2.81 -1.13
N THR A 60 -29.31 2.93 -2.45
CA THR A 60 -30.50 2.92 -3.30
C THR A 60 -30.17 2.16 -4.58
N GLN A 61 -31.01 1.20 -4.98
CA GLN A 61 -30.86 0.38 -6.19
C GLN A 61 -32.18 0.34 -6.96
N LEU A 62 -32.08 0.28 -8.29
CA LEU A 62 -33.17 -0.06 -9.19
C LEU A 62 -32.95 -1.51 -9.66
N LEU A 63 -33.93 -2.37 -9.44
CA LEU A 63 -33.91 -3.81 -9.70
C LEU A 63 -34.97 -4.17 -10.75
N GLU A 64 -34.70 -5.17 -11.57
CA GLU A 64 -35.64 -5.76 -12.53
C GLU A 64 -35.93 -7.20 -12.10
N GLU A 65 -37.21 -7.55 -11.95
CA GLU A 65 -37.67 -8.88 -11.51
C GLU A 65 -38.82 -9.33 -12.42
N GLY A 66 -38.48 -10.00 -13.54
CA GLY A 66 -39.44 -10.36 -14.58
C GLY A 66 -40.11 -9.12 -15.18
N ASP A 67 -41.43 -9.07 -15.21
CA ASP A 67 -42.22 -7.93 -15.74
C ASP A 67 -42.39 -6.77 -14.72
N ARG A 68 -41.62 -6.75 -13.63
CA ARG A 68 -41.74 -5.74 -12.57
C ARG A 68 -40.39 -5.11 -12.26
N PHE A 69 -40.42 -3.81 -11.94
CA PHE A 69 -39.25 -3.06 -11.51
C PHE A 69 -39.37 -2.76 -10.02
N ALA A 70 -38.26 -2.73 -9.28
CA ALA A 70 -38.28 -2.41 -7.87
C ALA A 70 -37.19 -1.40 -7.49
N CYS A 71 -37.53 -0.39 -6.71
CA CYS A 71 -36.55 0.46 -6.05
C CYS A 71 -36.31 -0.05 -4.63
N TRP A 72 -35.10 -0.52 -4.37
CA TRP A 72 -34.65 -0.88 -3.03
C TRP A 72 -33.88 0.27 -2.40
N ASN A 73 -34.24 0.64 -1.19
CA ASN A 73 -33.58 1.68 -0.40
C ASN A 73 -33.12 1.08 0.93
N ARG A 74 -31.87 1.28 1.31
CA ARG A 74 -31.30 0.86 2.58
C ARG A 74 -30.62 2.03 3.28
N TRP A 75 -30.95 2.25 4.55
CA TRP A 75 -30.35 3.32 5.35
C TRP A 75 -30.13 2.90 6.80
N GLY A 76 -29.10 3.45 7.42
CA GLY A 76 -28.75 3.16 8.81
C GLY A 76 -27.37 3.68 9.15
N ARG A 77 -26.97 3.43 10.39
CA ARG A 77 -25.63 3.77 10.86
C ARG A 77 -24.58 2.94 10.14
N VAL A 78 -23.44 3.55 9.82
CA VAL A 78 -22.27 2.88 9.22
C VAL A 78 -21.82 1.73 10.14
N GLY A 79 -21.48 0.56 9.60
CA GLY A 79 -21.15 -0.65 10.37
C GLY A 79 -22.33 -1.52 10.85
N GLU A 80 -23.53 -0.95 11.01
CA GLU A 80 -24.71 -1.63 11.59
C GLU A 80 -25.72 -2.10 10.53
N VAL A 81 -26.54 -3.10 10.88
CA VAL A 81 -27.67 -3.53 10.04
C VAL A 81 -28.78 -2.47 10.14
N GLY A 82 -28.86 -1.61 9.12
CA GLY A 82 -29.89 -0.56 9.02
C GLY A 82 -31.29 -1.06 8.63
N GLN A 83 -32.19 -0.11 8.39
CA GLN A 83 -33.53 -0.36 7.83
C GLN A 83 -33.45 -0.45 6.29
N SER A 84 -34.44 -1.13 5.69
CA SER A 84 -34.60 -1.14 4.24
C SER A 84 -36.07 -1.03 3.84
N LYS A 85 -36.30 -0.56 2.62
CA LYS A 85 -37.62 -0.48 1.98
C LYS A 85 -37.48 -0.86 0.52
N LEU A 86 -38.26 -1.86 0.11
CA LEU A 86 -38.43 -2.26 -1.28
C LEU A 86 -39.76 -1.67 -1.79
N SER A 87 -39.75 -1.05 -2.96
CA SER A 87 -40.96 -0.47 -3.59
C SER A 87 -41.07 -0.99 -5.02
N TYR A 88 -42.22 -1.53 -5.39
CA TYR A 88 -42.43 -2.14 -6.71
C TYR A 88 -43.18 -1.21 -7.66
N PHE A 89 -42.83 -1.31 -8.94
CA PHE A 89 -43.35 -0.51 -10.05
C PHE A 89 -43.64 -1.42 -11.25
N LYS A 90 -44.66 -1.06 -12.01
CA LYS A 90 -45.05 -1.78 -13.24
C LYS A 90 -44.30 -1.29 -14.48
N LEU A 91 -43.87 -0.02 -14.47
CA LEU A 91 -43.18 0.62 -15.58
C LEU A 91 -41.78 1.04 -15.14
N LEU A 92 -40.79 0.81 -16.00
CA LEU A 92 -39.39 1.19 -15.77
C LEU A 92 -39.26 2.70 -15.53
N GLU A 93 -40.01 3.50 -16.28
CA GLU A 93 -39.97 4.96 -16.20
C GLU A 93 -40.46 5.50 -14.85
N ASP A 94 -41.44 4.84 -14.23
CA ASP A 94 -41.90 5.22 -12.89
C ASP A 94 -40.87 4.86 -11.82
N ALA A 95 -40.20 3.72 -11.98
CA ALA A 95 -39.14 3.29 -11.09
C ALA A 95 -37.90 4.20 -11.19
N LYS A 96 -37.50 4.60 -12.42
CA LYS A 96 -36.45 5.62 -12.64
C LYS A 96 -36.81 6.95 -11.99
N LYS A 97 -38.04 7.44 -12.17
CA LYS A 97 -38.48 8.70 -11.54
C LYS A 97 -38.43 8.64 -10.03
N ASP A 98 -38.85 7.53 -9.42
CA ASP A 98 -38.77 7.36 -7.96
C ASP A 98 -37.31 7.33 -7.48
N PHE A 99 -36.45 6.60 -8.18
CA PHE A 99 -35.00 6.55 -7.92
C PHE A 99 -34.37 7.96 -8.00
N GLU A 100 -34.58 8.67 -9.12
CA GLU A 100 -33.99 10.00 -9.34
C GLU A 100 -34.53 11.04 -8.35
N LYS A 101 -35.83 10.98 -8.05
CA LYS A 101 -36.44 11.81 -7.01
C LYS A 101 -35.78 11.55 -5.66
N LYS A 102 -35.62 10.28 -5.29
CA LYS A 102 -34.99 9.90 -4.02
C LYS A 102 -33.54 10.35 -3.95
N PHE A 103 -32.79 10.16 -5.03
CA PHE A 103 -31.41 10.63 -5.16
C PHE A 103 -31.35 12.13 -4.94
N ARG A 104 -32.12 12.92 -5.70
CA ARG A 104 -32.15 14.38 -5.58
C ARG A 104 -32.61 14.85 -4.21
N ASP A 105 -33.60 14.21 -3.59
CA ASP A 105 -34.05 14.57 -2.24
C ASP A 105 -32.93 14.39 -1.19
N LYS A 106 -32.09 13.36 -1.38
CA LYS A 106 -31.00 13.00 -0.45
C LYS A 106 -29.70 13.75 -0.72
N THR A 107 -29.38 14.04 -1.97
CA THR A 107 -28.09 14.63 -2.36
C THR A 107 -28.19 16.09 -2.83
N LYS A 108 -29.39 16.58 -3.16
CA LYS A 108 -29.65 17.83 -3.91
C LYS A 108 -29.06 17.89 -5.32
N ASN A 109 -28.50 16.80 -5.83
CA ASN A 109 -27.96 16.71 -7.18
C ASN A 109 -28.92 15.99 -8.12
N SER A 110 -28.84 16.28 -9.42
CA SER A 110 -29.51 15.49 -10.46
C SER A 110 -28.76 14.19 -10.69
N TRP A 111 -29.46 13.07 -10.88
CA TRP A 111 -28.83 11.79 -11.20
C TRP A 111 -28.16 11.79 -12.58
N VAL A 112 -28.74 12.53 -13.55
CA VAL A 112 -28.23 12.65 -14.92
C VAL A 112 -26.86 13.35 -14.94
N GLU A 113 -26.65 14.29 -14.03
CA GLU A 113 -25.42 15.10 -13.91
C GLU A 113 -24.49 14.58 -12.80
N ARG A 114 -24.60 13.30 -12.43
CA ARG A 114 -23.83 12.71 -11.32
C ARG A 114 -22.31 12.82 -11.51
N ASP A 115 -21.83 12.94 -12.74
CA ASP A 115 -20.41 13.10 -13.04
C ASP A 115 -19.87 14.48 -12.61
N HIS A 116 -20.78 15.44 -12.36
CA HIS A 116 -20.48 16.79 -11.84
C HIS A 116 -21.03 16.98 -10.42
N PHE A 117 -21.01 15.94 -9.59
CA PHE A 117 -21.60 15.95 -8.25
C PHE A 117 -21.03 17.05 -7.34
N VAL A 118 -21.91 17.82 -6.70
CA VAL A 118 -21.53 18.84 -5.70
C VAL A 118 -22.06 18.47 -4.31
N ALA A 119 -21.17 18.37 -3.33
CA ALA A 119 -21.58 18.12 -1.95
C ALA A 119 -22.30 19.33 -1.35
N HIS A 120 -23.48 19.10 -0.75
CA HIS A 120 -24.27 20.15 -0.10
C HIS A 120 -24.34 19.96 1.43
N PRO A 121 -24.24 21.03 2.24
CA PRO A 121 -24.39 20.95 3.69
C PRO A 121 -25.70 20.26 4.13
N GLY A 122 -25.59 19.33 5.08
CA GLY A 122 -26.73 18.59 5.63
C GLY A 122 -27.36 17.56 4.67
N LYS A 123 -26.70 17.25 3.55
CA LYS A 123 -27.15 16.27 2.55
C LYS A 123 -26.13 15.14 2.38
N TYR A 124 -26.58 14.03 1.77
CA TYR A 124 -25.72 12.90 1.48
C TYR A 124 -24.76 13.26 0.35
N THR A 125 -23.51 12.79 0.44
CA THR A 125 -22.57 12.81 -0.68
C THR A 125 -22.57 11.47 -1.41
N LEU A 126 -22.19 11.49 -2.68
CA LEU A 126 -21.99 10.27 -3.46
C LEU A 126 -20.59 9.70 -3.14
N ILE A 127 -20.56 8.43 -2.76
CA ILE A 127 -19.34 7.62 -2.69
C ILE A 127 -19.41 6.73 -3.92
N GLU A 128 -18.43 6.87 -4.81
CA GLU A 128 -18.31 6.00 -5.98
C GLU A 128 -17.90 4.62 -5.51
N VAL A 129 -18.68 3.63 -5.92
CA VAL A 129 -18.43 2.23 -5.65
C VAL A 129 -18.47 1.59 -7.04
N GLN A 130 -17.39 0.96 -7.47
CA GLN A 130 -17.41 0.19 -8.72
C GLN A 130 -18.54 -0.84 -8.63
N GLY A 131 -19.43 -0.81 -9.62
CA GLY A 131 -20.53 -1.77 -9.70
C GLY A 131 -19.96 -3.18 -9.87
N ASP A 132 -20.68 -4.19 -9.38
CA ASP A 132 -20.25 -5.60 -9.42
C ASP A 132 -20.02 -6.14 -10.86
N ASN A 133 -20.35 -5.36 -11.90
CA ASN A 133 -20.13 -5.74 -13.30
C ASN A 133 -18.65 -5.77 -13.71
N GLU A 134 -17.75 -4.95 -13.18
CA GLU A 134 -16.33 -5.04 -13.63
C GLU A 134 -15.61 -6.23 -12.99
N ALA A 135 -16.01 -6.66 -11.80
CA ALA A 135 -15.44 -7.83 -11.14
C ALA A 135 -16.10 -9.16 -11.58
N GLN A 136 -17.32 -9.12 -12.12
CA GLN A 136 -18.01 -10.30 -12.68
C GLN A 136 -17.88 -10.41 -14.21
N GLU A 137 -17.58 -9.34 -14.95
CA GLU A 137 -17.34 -9.43 -16.41
C GLU A 137 -15.98 -10.03 -16.77
N ALA A 138 -15.05 -10.19 -15.83
CA ALA A 138 -13.91 -11.10 -16.04
C ALA A 138 -14.31 -12.59 -15.98
N VAL A 139 -15.56 -12.91 -15.59
CA VAL A 139 -16.15 -14.24 -15.63
C VAL A 139 -17.27 -14.27 -16.67
N VAL A 140 -16.94 -13.92 -17.92
CA VAL A 140 -17.87 -14.14 -19.04
C VAL A 140 -18.10 -15.64 -19.17
N LYS A 141 -19.30 -16.10 -18.77
CA LYS A 141 -19.89 -17.30 -19.34
C LYS A 141 -20.02 -17.04 -20.84
N VAL A 142 -19.07 -17.54 -21.62
CA VAL A 142 -19.25 -17.68 -23.07
C VAL A 142 -20.44 -18.61 -23.24
N ASP A 143 -21.55 -18.11 -23.79
CA ASP A 143 -22.62 -18.94 -24.33
C ASP A 143 -22.04 -19.70 -25.52
N ARG A 144 -21.36 -20.78 -25.18
CA ARG A 144 -20.63 -21.62 -26.10
C ARG A 144 -21.54 -22.84 -26.22
N GLY A 145 -22.27 -22.91 -27.34
CA GLY A 145 -23.01 -24.11 -27.74
C GLY A 145 -22.13 -25.36 -27.54
N PRO A 146 -22.74 -26.54 -27.36
CA PRO A 146 -22.24 -27.64 -26.54
C PRO A 146 -20.71 -27.78 -26.58
N VAL A 147 -20.04 -27.13 -25.64
CA VAL A 147 -18.58 -27.21 -25.51
C VAL A 147 -18.26 -28.57 -24.96
N ARG A 148 -17.42 -29.30 -25.67
CA ARG A 148 -16.67 -30.40 -25.06
C ARG A 148 -15.95 -29.84 -23.84
N ALA A 149 -16.33 -30.29 -22.64
CA ALA A 149 -15.59 -30.01 -21.43
C ALA A 149 -14.17 -30.53 -21.61
N VAL A 150 -13.25 -29.65 -21.96
CA VAL A 150 -11.81 -29.93 -21.88
C VAL A 150 -11.52 -30.00 -20.39
N VAL A 151 -11.25 -31.20 -19.88
CA VAL A 151 -10.80 -31.38 -18.51
C VAL A 151 -9.40 -30.78 -18.42
N GLN A 152 -9.31 -29.52 -18.02
CA GLN A 152 -8.03 -28.88 -17.73
C GLN A 152 -7.33 -29.69 -16.63
N ARG A 153 -6.11 -30.16 -16.91
CA ARG A 153 -5.32 -30.91 -15.93
C ARG A 153 -4.54 -29.92 -15.07
N MET A 154 -4.87 -29.87 -13.78
CA MET A 154 -4.14 -29.04 -12.82
C MET A 154 -2.82 -29.71 -12.43
N GLN A 155 -1.72 -28.98 -12.54
CA GLN A 155 -0.41 -29.46 -12.10
C GLN A 155 -0.30 -29.51 -10.57
N PRO A 156 0.50 -30.43 -9.99
CA PRO A 156 0.78 -30.44 -8.56
C PRO A 156 1.57 -29.19 -8.15
N CYS A 157 1.35 -28.70 -6.94
CA CYS A 157 2.04 -27.52 -6.41
C CYS A 157 3.55 -27.75 -6.33
N SER A 158 4.35 -26.83 -6.86
CA SER A 158 5.82 -26.92 -6.85
C SER A 158 6.47 -26.41 -5.55
N LEU A 159 5.71 -25.63 -4.76
CA LEU A 159 6.20 -24.97 -3.55
C LEU A 159 6.29 -25.95 -2.36
N ASP A 160 7.27 -25.74 -1.48
CA ASP A 160 7.33 -26.43 -0.19
C ASP A 160 6.18 -26.01 0.75
N ALA A 161 5.90 -26.82 1.77
CA ALA A 161 4.75 -26.61 2.65
C ALA A 161 4.76 -25.27 3.41
N ALA A 162 5.94 -24.78 3.82
CA ALA A 162 6.04 -23.49 4.51
C ALA A 162 5.75 -22.34 3.54
N THR A 163 6.31 -22.41 2.33
CA THR A 163 6.03 -21.43 1.28
C THR A 163 4.57 -21.46 0.83
N GLN A 164 3.93 -22.63 0.71
CA GLN A 164 2.50 -22.72 0.44
C GLN A 164 1.65 -21.99 1.50
N LYS A 165 1.99 -22.16 2.78
CA LYS A 165 1.33 -21.46 3.90
C LYS A 165 1.55 -19.96 3.83
N LEU A 166 2.78 -19.51 3.55
CA LEU A 166 3.10 -18.09 3.35
C LEU A 166 2.24 -17.47 2.25
N ILE A 167 2.21 -18.08 1.05
CA ILE A 167 1.43 -17.57 -0.10
C ILE A 167 -0.06 -17.54 0.23
N THR A 168 -0.58 -18.60 0.85
CA THR A 168 -1.97 -18.63 1.34
C THR A 168 -2.27 -17.47 2.30
N ASN A 169 -1.35 -17.18 3.22
CA ASN A 169 -1.52 -16.15 4.24
C ASN A 169 -1.51 -14.73 3.64
N ILE A 170 -0.52 -14.40 2.81
CA ILE A 170 -0.33 -13.04 2.28
C ILE A 170 -1.36 -12.65 1.21
N PHE A 171 -2.04 -13.64 0.61
CA PHE A 171 -3.14 -13.45 -0.34
C PHE A 171 -4.53 -13.77 0.25
N SER A 172 -4.62 -14.02 1.56
CA SER A 172 -5.89 -14.36 2.20
C SER A 172 -6.85 -13.17 2.24
N LYS A 173 -8.04 -13.34 1.64
CA LYS A 173 -9.13 -12.36 1.69
C LYS A 173 -9.57 -12.06 3.13
N ASP A 174 -9.53 -13.05 4.02
CA ASP A 174 -9.93 -12.84 5.41
C ASP A 174 -8.84 -12.12 6.20
N MET A 175 -7.56 -12.37 5.89
CA MET A 175 -6.45 -11.57 6.43
C MET A 175 -6.63 -10.09 6.06
N PHE A 176 -6.91 -9.77 4.79
CA PHE A 176 -7.13 -8.39 4.37
C PHE A 176 -8.33 -7.74 5.07
N LYS A 177 -9.47 -8.44 5.17
CA LYS A 177 -10.64 -7.94 5.91
C LYS A 177 -10.32 -7.68 7.39
N ASN A 178 -9.56 -8.58 8.02
CA ASN A 178 -9.16 -8.44 9.42
C ASN A 178 -8.23 -7.23 9.61
N ALA A 179 -7.23 -7.05 8.75
CA ALA A 179 -6.35 -5.88 8.77
C ALA A 179 -7.14 -4.57 8.60
N MET A 180 -8.08 -4.52 7.65
CA MET A 180 -8.98 -3.36 7.46
C MET A 180 -9.83 -3.09 8.71
N THR A 181 -10.34 -4.14 9.36
CA THR A 181 -11.16 -4.02 10.58
C THR A 181 -10.35 -3.48 11.76
N LEU A 182 -9.10 -3.92 11.94
CA LEU A 182 -8.20 -3.39 12.97
C LEU A 182 -7.91 -1.89 12.79
N MET A 183 -7.93 -1.41 11.55
CA MET A 183 -7.80 0.02 11.22
C MET A 183 -9.13 0.80 11.33
N ASN A 184 -10.19 0.17 11.87
CA ASN A 184 -11.54 0.70 12.03
C ASN A 184 -12.26 1.04 10.71
N LEU A 185 -11.97 0.31 9.63
CA LEU A 185 -12.64 0.52 8.34
C LEU A 185 -13.95 -0.27 8.25
N ASP A 186 -14.94 0.29 7.56
CA ASP A 186 -16.20 -0.40 7.28
C ASP A 186 -16.07 -1.30 6.04
N VAL A 187 -15.56 -2.51 6.26
CA VAL A 187 -15.43 -3.57 5.24
C VAL A 187 -16.76 -3.96 4.57
N LYS A 188 -17.93 -3.61 5.13
CA LYS A 188 -19.23 -3.86 4.47
C LYS A 188 -19.53 -2.79 3.42
N LYS A 189 -19.07 -1.56 3.63
CA LYS A 189 -19.23 -0.45 2.68
C LYS A 189 -18.08 -0.35 1.69
N MET A 190 -16.91 -0.83 2.08
CA MET A 190 -15.73 -0.98 1.23
C MET A 190 -15.29 -2.44 1.23
N PRO A 191 -16.03 -3.34 0.57
CA PRO A 191 -15.54 -4.70 0.36
C PRO A 191 -14.32 -4.68 -0.56
N LEU A 192 -13.45 -5.67 -0.43
CA LEU A 192 -12.15 -5.73 -1.13
C LEU A 192 -12.25 -5.51 -2.65
N GLY A 193 -13.25 -6.09 -3.31
CA GLY A 193 -13.45 -5.93 -4.75
C GLY A 193 -14.02 -4.58 -5.20
N LYS A 194 -14.30 -3.65 -4.28
CA LYS A 194 -14.82 -2.31 -4.54
C LYS A 194 -13.86 -1.21 -4.07
N LEU A 195 -12.67 -1.58 -3.57
CA LEU A 195 -11.63 -0.64 -3.15
C LEU A 195 -10.97 -0.06 -4.40
N SER A 196 -11.21 1.22 -4.70
CA SER A 196 -10.67 1.86 -5.90
C SER A 196 -9.47 2.77 -5.59
N LYS A 197 -8.49 2.79 -6.52
CA LYS A 197 -7.35 3.74 -6.48
C LYS A 197 -7.81 5.19 -6.35
N GLN A 198 -8.91 5.54 -7.03
CA GLN A 198 -9.48 6.87 -6.99
C GLN A 198 -10.03 7.24 -5.61
N GLN A 199 -10.69 6.30 -4.92
CA GLN A 199 -11.19 6.54 -3.56
C GLN A 199 -10.03 6.74 -2.57
N ILE A 200 -8.95 5.96 -2.69
CA ILE A 200 -7.74 6.12 -1.87
C ILE A 200 -7.08 7.47 -2.15
N ALA A 201 -6.97 7.88 -3.42
CA ALA A 201 -6.42 9.19 -3.80
C ALA A 201 -7.22 10.35 -3.19
N ARG A 202 -8.55 10.32 -3.29
CA ARG A 202 -9.44 11.29 -2.62
C ARG A 202 -9.29 11.27 -1.10
N GLY A 203 -9.01 10.11 -0.52
CA GLY A 203 -8.68 9.97 0.89
C GLY A 203 -7.42 10.76 1.27
N PHE A 204 -6.36 10.66 0.46
CA PHE A 204 -5.13 11.43 0.66
C PHE A 204 -5.36 12.93 0.50
N GLU A 205 -6.09 13.37 -0.53
CA GLU A 205 -6.46 14.78 -0.72
C GLU A 205 -7.17 15.36 0.53
N ALA A 206 -8.08 14.58 1.13
CA ALA A 206 -8.75 14.99 2.37
C ALA A 206 -7.79 15.10 3.57
N LEU A 207 -6.78 14.22 3.67
CA LEU A 207 -5.75 14.29 4.72
C LEU A 207 -4.76 15.45 4.48
N GLU A 208 -4.45 15.79 3.23
CA GLU A 208 -3.61 16.96 2.91
C GLU A 208 -4.30 18.26 3.29
N ALA A 209 -5.60 18.38 3.03
CA ALA A 209 -6.40 19.52 3.50
C ALA A 209 -6.37 19.64 5.04
N LEU A 210 -6.44 18.51 5.76
CA LEU A 210 -6.27 18.47 7.22
C LEU A 210 -4.87 18.90 7.66
N GLU A 211 -3.82 18.47 6.97
CA GLU A 211 -2.43 18.85 7.26
C GLU A 211 -2.22 20.36 7.15
N VAL A 212 -2.76 20.98 6.10
CA VAL A 212 -2.70 22.43 5.90
C VAL A 212 -3.45 23.14 7.02
N ALA A 213 -4.65 22.68 7.38
CA ALA A 213 -5.46 23.27 8.44
C ALA A 213 -4.83 23.12 9.84
N LEU A 214 -4.07 22.04 10.09
CA LEU A 214 -3.34 21.85 11.36
C LEU A 214 -2.17 22.81 11.53
N ARG A 215 -1.57 23.27 10.42
CA ARG A 215 -0.40 24.17 10.43
C ARG A 215 -0.78 25.66 10.48
N ALA A 216 -1.99 26.01 10.04
CA ALA A 216 -2.43 27.40 9.93
C ALA A 216 -3.14 27.89 11.21
N PRO A 217 -2.93 29.16 11.63
CA PRO A 217 -3.80 29.78 12.62
C PRO A 217 -5.23 29.88 12.08
N THR A 218 -6.20 29.65 12.96
CA THR A 218 -7.63 29.52 12.69
C THR A 218 -8.28 30.82 12.20
N ASP A 219 -8.00 31.26 10.97
CA ASP A 219 -8.72 32.38 10.34
C ASP A 219 -9.36 31.94 9.01
N GLY A 220 -10.69 31.83 9.01
CA GLY A 220 -11.53 31.75 7.80
C GLY A 220 -11.62 30.40 7.07
N GLY A 221 -10.81 29.40 7.42
CA GLY A 221 -10.83 28.05 6.80
C GLY A 221 -11.93 27.12 7.37
N PRO A 222 -12.24 25.99 6.68
CA PRO A 222 -13.10 24.95 7.24
C PRO A 222 -12.48 24.36 8.51
N SER A 223 -13.32 24.11 9.52
CA SER A 223 -12.84 23.59 10.81
C SER A 223 -12.27 22.18 10.67
N LEU A 224 -11.36 21.80 11.58
CA LEU A 224 -10.78 20.45 11.62
C LEU A 224 -11.87 19.37 11.71
N GLU A 225 -13.00 19.64 12.38
CA GLU A 225 -14.13 18.72 12.45
C GLU A 225 -14.82 18.54 11.09
N ALA A 226 -14.97 19.62 10.31
CA ALA A 226 -15.57 19.56 8.98
C ALA A 226 -14.70 18.75 8.02
N LEU A 227 -13.39 19.00 8.02
CA LEU A 227 -12.41 18.25 7.22
C LEU A 227 -12.31 16.79 7.67
N SER A 228 -12.33 16.53 8.97
CA SER A 228 -12.39 15.16 9.52
C SER A 228 -13.65 14.42 9.07
N SER A 229 -14.81 15.10 9.13
CA SER A 229 -16.07 14.54 8.64
C SER A 229 -16.01 14.25 7.14
N HIS A 230 -15.36 15.11 6.36
CA HIS A 230 -15.16 14.88 4.93
C HIS A 230 -14.31 13.63 4.69
N PHE A 231 -13.17 13.49 5.38
CA PHE A 231 -12.32 12.30 5.32
C PHE A 231 -13.08 11.01 5.65
N TYR A 232 -13.83 10.97 6.77
CA TYR A 232 -14.62 9.78 7.15
C TYR A 232 -15.79 9.48 6.21
N THR A 233 -16.18 10.47 5.40
CA THR A 233 -17.18 10.27 4.35
C THR A 233 -16.55 9.66 3.11
N VAL A 234 -15.35 10.10 2.71
CA VAL A 234 -14.59 9.53 1.59
C VAL A 234 -14.11 8.12 1.92
N ILE A 235 -13.63 7.90 3.16
CA ILE A 235 -13.10 6.63 3.65
C ILE A 235 -14.00 6.13 4.79
N PRO A 236 -15.02 5.30 4.49
CA PRO A 236 -15.92 4.71 5.47
C PRO A 236 -15.20 4.03 6.65
N HIS A 237 -15.40 4.58 7.85
CA HIS A 237 -14.94 3.99 9.10
C HIS A 237 -16.11 3.47 9.94
N ASN A 238 -15.85 2.44 10.75
CA ASN A 238 -16.79 1.91 11.73
C ASN A 238 -16.33 2.27 13.15
N PHE A 239 -17.02 3.25 13.76
CA PHE A 239 -16.79 3.67 15.15
C PHE A 239 -17.86 3.13 16.13
N GLY A 240 -18.66 2.14 15.70
CA GLY A 240 -19.82 1.70 16.46
C GLY A 240 -20.75 2.86 16.80
N ARG A 241 -21.19 2.96 18.07
CA ARG A 241 -22.09 4.03 18.56
C ARG A 241 -21.39 5.35 18.89
N ASN A 242 -20.06 5.40 18.83
CA ASN A 242 -19.30 6.59 19.14
C ASN A 242 -19.25 7.57 17.96
N ARG A 243 -19.11 8.86 18.27
CA ARG A 243 -18.86 9.89 17.25
C ARG A 243 -17.44 9.66 16.68
N PRO A 244 -17.24 9.75 15.34
CA PRO A 244 -15.90 9.75 14.77
C PRO A 244 -15.00 10.81 15.44
N PRO A 245 -13.78 10.46 15.86
CA PRO A 245 -12.88 11.40 16.52
C PRO A 245 -12.36 12.43 15.50
N PRO A 246 -12.28 13.73 15.86
CA PRO A 246 -11.65 14.72 14.99
C PRO A 246 -10.16 14.43 14.82
N ILE A 247 -9.65 14.57 13.61
CA ILE A 247 -8.23 14.46 13.28
C ILE A 247 -7.61 15.83 13.57
N ASN A 248 -7.13 16.00 14.80
CA ASN A 248 -6.70 17.30 15.35
C ASN A 248 -5.24 17.31 15.85
N SER A 249 -4.46 16.27 15.57
CA SER A 249 -3.05 16.20 15.93
C SER A 249 -2.22 15.64 14.77
N PRO A 250 -0.93 16.02 14.66
CA PRO A 250 -0.02 15.46 13.67
C PRO A 250 0.09 13.93 13.74
N GLU A 251 0.05 13.35 14.94
CA GLU A 251 0.16 11.91 15.18
C GLU A 251 -1.06 11.17 14.62
N LEU A 252 -2.27 11.68 14.89
CA LEU A 252 -3.49 11.09 14.38
C LEU A 252 -3.61 11.25 12.86
N LEU A 253 -3.16 12.38 12.31
CA LEU A 253 -3.07 12.59 10.87
C LEU A 253 -2.13 11.56 10.23
N GLN A 254 -0.92 11.38 10.78
CA GLN A 254 0.05 10.41 10.26
C GLN A 254 -0.50 8.98 10.33
N ALA A 255 -1.13 8.59 11.43
CA ALA A 255 -1.77 7.29 11.57
C ALA A 255 -2.85 7.04 10.49
N LYS A 256 -3.58 8.08 10.05
CA LYS A 256 -4.54 7.97 8.95
C LYS A 256 -3.87 7.90 7.58
N LYS A 257 -2.74 8.57 7.37
CA LYS A 257 -1.92 8.42 6.16
C LYS A 257 -1.37 7.01 6.05
N ASP A 258 -0.82 6.48 7.13
CA ASP A 258 -0.27 5.12 7.19
C ASP A 258 -1.37 4.08 6.89
N MET A 259 -2.58 4.28 7.42
CA MET A 259 -3.74 3.45 7.10
C MET A 259 -4.08 3.45 5.60
N LEU A 260 -4.08 4.63 4.94
CA LEU A 260 -4.32 4.70 3.50
C LEU A 260 -3.21 4.05 2.67
N LEU A 261 -1.96 4.10 3.14
CA LEU A 261 -0.85 3.40 2.51
C LEU A 261 -1.04 1.88 2.57
N VAL A 262 -1.46 1.35 3.72
CA VAL A 262 -1.82 -0.09 3.84
C VAL A 262 -2.98 -0.43 2.90
N LEU A 263 -4.01 0.41 2.79
CA LEU A 263 -5.11 0.19 1.84
C LEU A 263 -4.65 0.17 0.39
N ALA A 264 -3.73 1.04 -0.01
CA ALA A 264 -3.17 1.05 -1.36
C ALA A 264 -2.46 -0.28 -1.67
N ASP A 265 -1.78 -0.85 -0.69
CA ASP A 265 -1.07 -2.12 -0.86
C ASP A 265 -2.01 -3.34 -0.87
N ILE A 266 -3.12 -3.27 -0.13
CA ILE A 266 -4.21 -4.25 -0.25
C ILE A 266 -4.83 -4.19 -1.65
N GLU A 267 -5.11 -3.00 -2.17
CA GLU A 267 -5.65 -2.81 -3.53
C GLU A 267 -4.70 -3.34 -4.61
N LEU A 268 -3.39 -3.09 -4.46
CA LEU A 268 -2.37 -3.63 -5.34
C LEU A 268 -2.37 -5.16 -5.31
N ALA A 269 -2.40 -5.78 -4.11
CA ALA A 269 -2.44 -7.23 -3.97
C ALA A 269 -3.69 -7.85 -4.60
N GLN A 270 -4.87 -7.22 -4.45
CA GLN A 270 -6.10 -7.66 -5.11
C GLN A 270 -6.00 -7.55 -6.64
N THR A 271 -5.42 -6.45 -7.16
CA THR A 271 -5.21 -6.26 -8.60
C THR A 271 -4.27 -7.31 -9.19
N LEU A 272 -3.22 -7.71 -8.45
CA LEU A 272 -2.32 -8.78 -8.88
C LEU A 272 -3.07 -10.10 -9.09
N GLN A 273 -3.93 -10.49 -8.14
CA GLN A 273 -4.71 -11.73 -8.22
C GLN A 273 -5.80 -11.70 -9.30
N ALA A 274 -6.26 -10.52 -9.71
CA ALA A 274 -7.29 -10.34 -10.73
C ALA A 274 -6.75 -10.39 -12.18
N SER A 275 -5.44 -10.54 -12.37
CA SER A 275 -4.82 -10.62 -13.70
C SER A 275 -5.41 -11.78 -14.54
N PRO A 276 -5.78 -11.55 -15.82
CA PRO A 276 -6.46 -12.55 -16.64
C PRO A 276 -5.58 -13.77 -16.88
N GLU A 277 -6.21 -14.94 -16.95
CA GLU A 277 -5.55 -16.19 -17.32
C GLU A 277 -5.00 -16.08 -18.75
N GLU A 278 -3.74 -16.43 -18.95
CA GLU A 278 -3.19 -16.63 -20.30
C GLU A 278 -3.98 -17.75 -21.00
N GLU A 279 -4.22 -17.54 -22.30
CA GLU A 279 -5.12 -18.29 -23.19
C GLU A 279 -5.12 -19.81 -23.02
N GLU A 280 -6.28 -20.46 -23.26
CA GLU A 280 -6.57 -21.90 -23.32
C GLU A 280 -5.35 -22.85 -23.34
N VAL A 281 -4.66 -23.02 -22.19
CA VAL A 281 -3.63 -24.05 -22.00
C VAL A 281 -4.29 -25.33 -21.49
N GLU A 282 -3.91 -26.49 -22.04
CA GLU A 282 -4.45 -27.80 -21.59
C GLU A 282 -4.07 -28.14 -20.14
N GLU A 283 -2.96 -27.57 -19.65
CA GLU A 283 -2.47 -27.71 -18.27
C GLU A 283 -2.42 -26.35 -17.57
N VAL A 284 -3.09 -26.25 -16.43
CA VAL A 284 -3.14 -25.03 -15.62
C VAL A 284 -2.24 -25.22 -14.39
N PRO A 285 -1.36 -24.25 -14.07
CA PRO A 285 -0.55 -24.28 -12.85
C PRO A 285 -1.42 -24.39 -11.59
N HIS A 286 -0.84 -24.93 -10.52
CA HIS A 286 -1.51 -24.90 -9.22
C HIS A 286 -1.79 -23.43 -8.80
N PRO A 287 -2.94 -23.11 -8.17
CA PRO A 287 -3.28 -21.72 -7.80
C PRO A 287 -2.20 -21.01 -6.96
N LEU A 288 -1.56 -21.74 -6.04
CA LEU A 288 -0.46 -21.18 -5.23
C LEU A 288 0.81 -20.92 -6.06
N ASP A 289 1.09 -21.73 -7.08
CA ASP A 289 2.22 -21.48 -7.98
C ASP A 289 1.95 -20.21 -8.80
N ARG A 290 0.71 -20.02 -9.27
CA ARG A 290 0.29 -18.78 -9.94
C ARG A 290 0.46 -17.57 -9.02
N ASP A 291 -0.10 -17.62 -7.81
CA ASP A 291 0.02 -16.51 -6.84
C ASP A 291 1.48 -16.21 -6.48
N TYR A 292 2.31 -17.24 -6.36
CA TYR A 292 3.75 -17.09 -6.15
C TYR A 292 4.45 -16.41 -7.34
N GLN A 293 4.13 -16.82 -8.57
CA GLN A 293 4.70 -16.23 -9.80
C GLN A 293 4.32 -14.74 -9.94
N LEU A 294 3.12 -14.34 -9.51
CA LEU A 294 2.69 -12.94 -9.52
C LEU A 294 3.60 -12.03 -8.68
N LEU A 295 4.24 -12.56 -7.64
CA LEU A 295 5.16 -11.80 -6.79
C LEU A 295 6.44 -11.40 -7.53
N LYS A 296 6.82 -12.09 -8.61
CA LYS A 296 8.11 -11.87 -9.31
C LYS A 296 9.30 -11.81 -8.35
N CYS A 297 9.25 -12.68 -7.34
CA CYS A 297 10.19 -12.71 -6.25
C CYS A 297 10.50 -14.15 -5.89
N GLN A 298 11.77 -14.52 -6.00
CA GLN A 298 12.22 -15.83 -5.58
C GLN A 298 12.30 -15.89 -4.06
N LEU A 299 11.63 -16.88 -3.47
CA LEU A 299 11.72 -17.21 -2.06
C LEU A 299 12.36 -18.59 -1.92
N GLN A 300 13.42 -18.68 -1.13
CA GLN A 300 14.06 -19.95 -0.81
C GLN A 300 14.04 -20.15 0.70
N LEU A 301 13.30 -21.16 1.17
CA LEU A 301 13.27 -21.53 2.58
C LEU A 301 14.67 -21.93 3.06
N LEU A 302 15.09 -21.38 4.19
CA LEU A 302 16.36 -21.71 4.82
C LEU A 302 16.22 -22.90 5.75
N ASP A 303 17.22 -23.77 5.68
CA ASP A 303 17.41 -24.85 6.65
C ASP A 303 17.79 -24.25 8.01
N PRO A 304 17.08 -24.60 9.11
CA PRO A 304 17.44 -24.18 10.47
C PRO A 304 18.89 -24.50 10.88
N GLU A 305 19.50 -25.53 10.27
CA GLU A 305 20.89 -25.89 10.54
C GLU A 305 21.91 -25.05 9.77
N ALA A 306 21.48 -24.26 8.78
CA ALA A 306 22.36 -23.42 7.99
C ALA A 306 23.04 -22.35 8.88
N PRO A 307 24.35 -22.06 8.68
CA PRO A 307 25.05 -21.04 9.47
C PRO A 307 24.39 -19.66 9.44
N GLU A 308 23.89 -19.26 8.26
CA GLU A 308 23.17 -18.00 8.06
C GLU A 308 21.85 -17.93 8.85
N TYR A 309 21.15 -19.07 9.01
CA TYR A 309 19.94 -19.13 9.81
C TYR A 309 20.26 -18.86 11.28
N LYS A 310 21.35 -19.44 11.79
CA LYS A 310 21.80 -19.26 13.18
C LYS A 310 22.16 -17.80 13.46
N VAL A 311 22.85 -17.12 12.53
CA VAL A 311 23.14 -15.68 12.62
C VAL A 311 21.86 -14.83 12.71
N ILE A 312 20.85 -15.13 11.88
CA ILE A 312 19.56 -14.44 11.88
C ILE A 312 18.78 -14.71 13.17
N HIS A 313 18.77 -15.96 13.64
CA HIS A 313 18.11 -16.35 14.88
C HIS A 313 18.74 -15.64 16.09
N THR A 314 20.08 -15.63 16.19
CA THR A 314 20.79 -14.88 17.22
C THR A 314 20.48 -13.38 17.14
N TYR A 315 20.43 -12.80 15.94
CA TYR A 315 20.07 -11.39 15.77
C TYR A 315 18.67 -11.09 16.31
N LEU A 316 17.69 -11.95 16.00
CA LEU A 316 16.30 -11.83 16.47
C LEU A 316 16.22 -11.89 18.02
N GLU A 317 16.86 -12.88 18.62
CA GLU A 317 16.82 -13.10 20.08
C GLU A 317 17.54 -12.01 20.86
N GLN A 318 18.76 -11.66 20.44
CA GLN A 318 19.62 -10.73 21.20
C GLN A 318 19.12 -9.28 21.14
N THR A 319 18.42 -8.92 20.06
CA THR A 319 17.88 -7.56 19.89
C THR A 319 16.35 -7.47 20.06
N GLY A 320 15.74 -8.59 20.45
CA GLY A 320 14.32 -8.69 20.79
C GLY A 320 14.01 -8.13 22.18
N ASN A 321 12.73 -8.06 22.51
CA ASN A 321 12.29 -7.66 23.85
C ASN A 321 12.39 -8.85 24.81
N SER A 322 13.04 -8.69 25.96
CA SER A 322 13.23 -9.76 26.94
C SER A 322 11.94 -10.40 27.48
N TYR A 323 10.79 -9.72 27.38
CA TYR A 323 9.49 -10.19 27.86
C TYR A 323 8.53 -10.64 26.75
N ARG A 324 8.75 -10.18 25.52
CA ARG A 324 7.89 -10.45 24.35
C ARG A 324 8.74 -10.57 23.09
N CYS A 325 9.66 -11.52 23.07
CA CYS A 325 10.44 -11.82 21.87
C CYS A 325 9.58 -12.67 20.92
N PRO A 326 9.40 -12.27 19.66
CA PRO A 326 8.71 -13.09 18.67
C PRO A 326 9.45 -14.43 18.48
N ALA A 327 8.71 -15.54 18.43
CA ALA A 327 9.30 -16.86 18.23
C ALA A 327 9.49 -17.14 16.73
N LEU A 328 10.73 -17.31 16.28
CA LEU A 328 11.06 -17.60 14.88
C LEU A 328 10.48 -18.94 14.44
N GLN A 329 9.78 -18.95 13.30
CA GLN A 329 9.24 -20.17 12.69
C GLN A 329 10.00 -20.54 11.42
N HIS A 330 10.07 -19.60 10.48
CA HIS A 330 10.64 -19.82 9.15
C HIS A 330 11.42 -18.59 8.70
N VAL A 331 12.45 -18.82 7.89
CA VAL A 331 13.23 -17.77 7.22
C VAL A 331 13.32 -18.11 5.75
N TRP A 332 12.96 -17.17 4.89
CA TRP A 332 13.17 -17.27 3.44
C TRP A 332 14.24 -16.29 3.00
N LYS A 333 15.19 -16.74 2.18
CA LYS A 333 15.97 -15.86 1.33
C LYS A 333 15.05 -15.21 0.30
N VAL A 334 15.16 -13.90 0.19
CA VAL A 334 14.37 -13.07 -0.72
C VAL A 334 15.27 -12.60 -1.85
N ASN A 335 14.86 -12.87 -3.09
CA ASN A 335 15.53 -12.36 -4.26
C ASN A 335 14.48 -11.84 -5.26
N ARG A 336 14.22 -10.54 -5.18
CA ARG A 336 13.21 -9.85 -5.99
C ARG A 336 13.76 -9.44 -7.37
N GLU A 337 12.95 -9.62 -8.40
CA GLU A 337 13.32 -9.25 -9.77
C GLU A 337 13.69 -7.76 -9.89
N GLY A 338 14.81 -7.47 -10.57
CA GLY A 338 15.34 -6.12 -10.79
C GLY A 338 15.95 -5.42 -9.56
N GLU A 339 15.73 -5.92 -8.34
CA GLU A 339 16.23 -5.27 -7.12
C GLU A 339 17.76 -5.32 -7.01
N GLY A 340 18.35 -6.47 -7.36
CA GLY A 340 19.80 -6.61 -7.45
C GLY A 340 20.42 -5.63 -8.44
N ASP A 341 19.75 -5.39 -9.58
CA ASP A 341 20.27 -4.50 -10.63
C ASP A 341 20.34 -3.04 -10.17
N ARG A 342 19.27 -2.53 -9.56
CA ARG A 342 19.26 -1.17 -8.99
C ARG A 342 20.22 -1.02 -7.82
N PHE A 343 20.37 -2.07 -7.00
CA PHE A 343 21.24 -2.05 -5.82
C PHE A 343 22.73 -2.05 -6.17
N ARG A 344 23.13 -2.65 -7.32
CA ARG A 344 24.52 -2.61 -7.82
C ARG A 344 25.05 -1.20 -8.05
N ALA A 345 24.18 -0.21 -8.29
CA ALA A 345 24.58 1.20 -8.38
C ALA A 345 25.33 1.68 -7.12
N HIS A 346 25.04 1.06 -5.97
CA HIS A 346 25.65 1.38 -4.68
C HIS A 346 26.82 0.48 -4.33
N SER A 347 27.32 -0.38 -5.23
CA SER A 347 28.40 -1.35 -4.94
C SER A 347 29.68 -0.75 -4.35
N LYS A 348 29.98 0.52 -4.67
CA LYS A 348 31.13 1.26 -4.12
C LYS A 348 30.84 1.88 -2.75
N LEU A 349 29.57 1.96 -2.37
CA LEU A 349 29.15 2.45 -1.07
C LEU A 349 29.42 1.36 -0.03
N GLY A 350 30.30 1.67 0.92
CA GLY A 350 30.60 0.83 2.07
C GLY A 350 29.55 0.99 3.17
N ASN A 351 29.90 0.54 4.38
CA ASN A 351 29.00 0.59 5.54
C ASN A 351 27.63 -0.04 5.25
N ARG A 352 27.66 -1.35 4.99
CA ARG A 352 26.47 -2.15 4.71
C ARG A 352 26.04 -2.84 5.98
N LYS A 353 24.77 -2.67 6.35
CA LYS A 353 24.20 -3.30 7.55
C LYS A 353 22.94 -4.06 7.17
N LEU A 354 22.76 -5.23 7.76
CA LEU A 354 21.51 -5.98 7.70
C LEU A 354 20.60 -5.45 8.81
N LEU A 355 19.44 -4.92 8.44
CA LEU A 355 18.56 -4.19 9.37
C LEU A 355 17.10 -4.65 9.28
N TRP A 356 16.41 -4.56 10.41
CA TRP A 356 15.01 -4.96 10.55
C TRP A 356 14.03 -3.96 9.93
N HIS A 357 13.00 -4.50 9.31
CA HIS A 357 11.81 -3.76 8.88
C HIS A 357 10.55 -4.58 9.20
N GLY A 358 9.80 -4.14 10.20
CA GLY A 358 8.51 -4.74 10.56
C GLY A 358 7.39 -4.10 9.78
N THR A 359 6.36 -4.88 9.44
CA THR A 359 5.24 -4.40 8.62
C THR A 359 3.94 -5.13 8.97
N ASN A 360 2.82 -4.60 8.48
CA ASN A 360 1.55 -5.28 8.52
C ASN A 360 1.55 -6.46 7.53
N VAL A 361 1.03 -7.63 7.93
CA VAL A 361 0.89 -8.80 7.05
C VAL A 361 0.19 -8.48 5.74
N ALA A 362 -0.75 -7.54 5.73
CA ALA A 362 -1.47 -7.09 4.55
C ALA A 362 -0.60 -6.38 3.49
N VAL A 363 0.63 -6.00 3.84
CA VAL A 363 1.55 -5.27 2.97
C VAL A 363 2.66 -6.17 2.40
N VAL A 364 2.81 -7.40 2.92
CA VAL A 364 3.89 -8.31 2.56
C VAL A 364 3.89 -8.65 1.06
N ALA A 365 2.73 -8.98 0.48
CA ALA A 365 2.62 -9.26 -0.95
C ALA A 365 3.05 -8.07 -1.82
N ALA A 366 2.66 -6.85 -1.43
CA ALA A 366 3.06 -5.63 -2.14
C ALA A 366 4.56 -5.36 -2.04
N ILE A 367 5.17 -5.58 -0.86
CA ILE A 367 6.62 -5.45 -0.65
C ILE A 367 7.40 -6.50 -1.45
N LEU A 368 6.95 -7.76 -1.46
CA LEU A 368 7.60 -8.81 -2.25
C LEU A 368 7.55 -8.51 -3.75
N THR A 369 6.46 -7.89 -4.22
CA THR A 369 6.31 -7.53 -5.64
C THR A 369 7.11 -6.28 -6.02
N SER A 370 7.00 -5.21 -5.24
CA SER A 370 7.48 -3.87 -5.62
C SER A 370 8.76 -3.44 -4.90
N GLY A 371 9.16 -4.16 -3.85
CA GLY A 371 10.17 -3.74 -2.89
C GLY A 371 9.63 -2.73 -1.87
N LEU A 372 10.50 -2.35 -0.93
CA LEU A 372 10.22 -1.22 -0.03
C LEU A 372 10.21 0.09 -0.82
N ARG A 373 9.17 0.90 -0.63
CA ARG A 373 8.88 2.11 -1.41
C ARG A 373 8.83 3.36 -0.55
N ILE A 374 9.23 4.49 -1.12
CA ILE A 374 9.07 5.82 -0.50
C ILE A 374 7.78 6.46 -1.05
N MET A 375 6.66 6.12 -0.43
CA MET A 375 5.32 6.50 -0.90
C MET A 375 5.05 8.02 -0.76
N PRO A 376 4.29 8.67 -1.66
CA PRO A 376 4.09 10.13 -1.69
C PRO A 376 3.78 10.81 -0.34
N HIS A 377 2.90 10.20 0.46
CA HIS A 377 2.44 10.72 1.74
C HIS A 377 3.04 9.97 2.96
N SER A 378 4.04 9.11 2.75
CA SER A 378 4.76 8.52 3.88
C SER A 378 5.56 9.58 4.62
N GLY A 379 5.78 9.34 5.90
CA GLY A 379 6.47 10.24 6.79
C GLY A 379 6.66 9.59 8.15
N GLY A 380 7.37 10.28 9.02
CA GLY A 380 7.62 9.82 10.37
C GLY A 380 8.51 10.83 11.08
N ARG A 381 9.10 10.39 12.20
CA ARG A 381 9.93 11.23 13.06
C ARG A 381 11.17 11.78 12.37
N VAL A 382 11.61 11.13 11.30
CA VAL A 382 12.82 11.48 10.53
C VAL A 382 12.46 11.70 9.05
N GLY A 383 11.23 12.14 8.79
CA GLY A 383 10.78 12.51 7.46
C GLY A 383 10.44 11.33 6.55
N LYS A 384 10.60 11.53 5.25
CA LYS A 384 10.08 10.67 4.19
C LYS A 384 11.19 9.81 3.59
N GLY A 385 11.38 8.63 4.17
CA GLY A 385 12.35 7.63 3.71
C GLY A 385 11.88 6.21 4.02
N ILE A 386 12.76 5.24 3.80
CA ILE A 386 12.57 3.86 4.26
C ILE A 386 13.21 3.74 5.63
N TYR A 387 12.41 3.33 6.62
CA TYR A 387 12.83 3.18 8.00
C TYR A 387 13.24 1.74 8.30
N PHE A 388 14.39 1.61 8.96
CA PHE A 388 14.89 0.35 9.50
C PHE A 388 15.28 0.53 10.97
N ALA A 389 15.41 -0.59 11.68
CA ALA A 389 15.95 -0.60 13.04
C ALA A 389 17.08 -1.63 13.17
N SER A 390 18.07 -1.32 14.00
CA SER A 390 19.07 -2.31 14.42
C SER A 390 18.53 -3.23 15.51
N GLU A 391 17.50 -2.81 16.24
CA GLU A 391 16.87 -3.60 17.29
C GLU A 391 15.56 -4.24 16.82
N ASN A 392 15.47 -5.57 16.88
CA ASN A 392 14.27 -6.34 16.50
C ASN A 392 13.01 -5.81 17.22
N SER A 393 13.10 -5.57 18.53
CA SER A 393 11.95 -5.12 19.33
C SER A 393 11.30 -3.83 18.82
N LYS A 394 12.09 -2.91 18.24
CA LYS A 394 11.59 -1.67 17.63
C LYS A 394 10.77 -1.97 16.38
N SER A 395 11.31 -2.77 15.46
CA SER A 395 10.61 -3.17 14.24
C SER A 395 9.42 -4.07 14.52
N ALA A 396 9.49 -4.97 15.51
CA ALA A 396 8.39 -5.84 15.92
C ALA A 396 7.16 -5.03 16.37
N GLY A 397 7.35 -3.82 16.90
CA GLY A 397 6.24 -2.90 17.23
C GLY A 397 5.39 -2.45 16.04
N TYR A 398 5.91 -2.58 14.81
CA TYR A 398 5.19 -2.29 13.57
C TYR A 398 4.54 -3.53 12.94
N VAL A 399 4.77 -4.72 13.52
CA VAL A 399 4.21 -5.96 13.00
C VAL A 399 2.74 -6.06 13.40
N THR A 400 1.86 -6.01 12.41
CA THR A 400 0.46 -6.40 12.59
C THR A 400 0.29 -7.82 12.07
N GLY A 401 0.06 -8.76 12.99
CA GLY A 401 -0.10 -10.16 12.65
C GLY A 401 -1.53 -10.55 12.23
N MET A 402 -1.69 -11.81 11.87
CA MET A 402 -2.98 -12.46 11.64
C MET A 402 -3.18 -13.63 12.61
N SER A 403 -4.41 -13.82 13.06
CA SER A 403 -4.76 -15.00 13.86
C SER A 403 -4.82 -16.25 12.98
N CYS A 404 -4.09 -17.29 13.37
CA CYS A 404 -4.11 -18.61 12.76
C CYS A 404 -4.30 -19.65 13.87
N GLY A 405 -5.55 -20.07 14.08
CA GLY A 405 -5.89 -20.96 15.20
C GLY A 405 -5.61 -20.30 16.55
N ALA A 406 -4.71 -20.90 17.33
CA ALA A 406 -4.31 -20.42 18.65
C ALA A 406 -3.12 -19.42 18.61
N HIS A 407 -2.53 -19.16 17.45
CA HIS A 407 -1.33 -18.35 17.31
C HIS A 407 -1.58 -17.06 16.52
N GLN A 408 -0.77 -16.04 16.79
CA GLN A 408 -0.68 -14.82 16.00
C GLN A 408 0.59 -14.89 15.16
N ILE A 409 0.43 -14.92 13.84
CA ILE A 409 1.54 -14.98 12.88
C ILE A 409 1.84 -13.58 12.39
N GLY A 410 3.11 -13.17 12.44
CA GLY A 410 3.62 -11.93 11.87
C GLY A 410 4.77 -12.18 10.90
N TYR A 411 5.07 -11.16 10.09
CA TYR A 411 6.19 -11.21 9.16
C TYR A 411 7.09 -9.99 9.33
N MET A 412 8.40 -10.22 9.21
CA MET A 412 9.43 -9.18 9.30
C MET A 412 10.44 -9.37 8.18
N PHE A 413 10.98 -8.25 7.68
CA PHE A 413 12.04 -8.27 6.68
C PHE A 413 13.39 -7.93 7.32
N LEU A 414 14.44 -8.53 6.77
CA LEU A 414 15.81 -8.07 6.89
C LEU A 414 16.28 -7.56 5.53
N GLY A 415 16.63 -6.28 5.47
CA GLY A 415 17.19 -5.63 4.29
C GLY A 415 18.67 -5.40 4.44
N GLU A 416 19.45 -5.67 3.38
CA GLU A 416 20.80 -5.12 3.26
C GLU A 416 20.67 -3.65 2.88
N VAL A 417 21.18 -2.77 3.74
CA VAL A 417 21.10 -1.33 3.56
C VAL A 417 22.51 -0.77 3.37
N ALA A 418 22.74 -0.12 2.24
CA ALA A 418 23.98 0.58 1.96
C ALA A 418 23.91 1.99 2.58
N LEU A 419 24.35 2.11 3.84
CA LEU A 419 24.23 3.33 4.63
C LEU A 419 25.24 4.39 4.21
N GLY A 420 26.40 3.99 3.69
CA GLY A 420 27.46 4.91 3.29
C GLY A 420 27.89 5.81 4.44
N ARG A 421 28.02 7.11 4.15
CA ARG A 421 28.31 8.11 5.18
C ARG A 421 27.03 8.51 5.92
N GLU A 422 27.02 8.25 7.21
CA GLU A 422 25.86 8.46 8.08
C GLU A 422 25.80 9.90 8.63
N HIS A 423 24.62 10.52 8.59
CA HIS A 423 24.33 11.74 9.34
C HIS A 423 23.55 11.39 10.61
N HIS A 424 24.11 11.67 11.78
CA HIS A 424 23.47 11.35 13.06
C HIS A 424 22.63 12.51 13.58
N ILE A 425 21.41 12.21 14.02
CA ILE A 425 20.51 13.17 14.69
C ILE A 425 20.02 12.62 16.03
N THR A 426 19.60 13.52 16.92
CA THR A 426 19.08 13.19 18.27
C THR A 426 17.72 13.83 18.57
N ILE A 427 17.18 14.59 17.61
CA ILE A 427 15.88 15.27 17.69
C ILE A 427 15.04 14.90 16.46
N ASP A 428 13.73 14.93 16.59
CA ASP A 428 12.79 14.65 15.51
C ASP A 428 12.95 15.68 14.37
N GLU A 429 13.06 15.19 13.14
CA GLU A 429 13.22 15.97 11.91
C GLU A 429 12.22 15.47 10.84
N PRO A 430 10.90 15.65 11.06
CA PRO A 430 9.84 15.09 10.21
C PRO A 430 9.76 15.70 8.80
N SER A 431 10.55 16.74 8.52
CA SER A 431 10.60 17.43 7.23
C SER A 431 11.62 16.86 6.25
N LEU A 432 12.51 15.96 6.71
CA LEU A 432 13.57 15.40 5.88
C LEU A 432 13.03 14.63 4.68
N LYS A 433 13.66 14.83 3.52
CA LYS A 433 13.37 14.13 2.27
C LYS A 433 14.61 13.55 1.59
N GLN A 434 15.78 13.89 2.14
CA GLN A 434 17.10 13.44 1.71
C GLN A 434 18.09 13.71 2.86
N PRO A 435 19.22 12.99 2.94
CA PRO A 435 20.29 13.33 3.87
C PRO A 435 20.89 14.71 3.55
N PRO A 436 21.54 15.37 4.53
CA PRO A 436 22.30 16.59 4.25
C PRO A 436 23.41 16.35 3.21
N PRO A 437 23.86 17.40 2.49
CA PRO A 437 24.91 17.26 1.48
C PRO A 437 26.17 16.57 2.01
N GLY A 438 26.63 15.55 1.29
CA GLY A 438 27.82 14.77 1.65
C GLY A 438 27.56 13.57 2.55
N PHE A 439 26.29 13.25 2.84
CA PHE A 439 25.84 12.05 3.54
C PHE A 439 24.91 11.22 2.65
N ASP A 440 24.86 9.92 2.91
CA ASP A 440 24.09 8.94 2.12
C ASP A 440 22.88 8.40 2.91
N SER A 441 22.90 8.52 4.24
CA SER A 441 21.84 8.07 5.15
C SER A 441 21.71 9.01 6.35
N VAL A 442 20.56 8.91 7.04
CA VAL A 442 20.33 9.56 8.34
C VAL A 442 20.08 8.49 9.38
N ILE A 443 20.73 8.60 10.54
CA ILE A 443 20.48 7.73 11.68
C ILE A 443 20.04 8.58 12.85
N ALA A 444 18.79 8.41 13.28
CA ALA A 444 18.34 8.93 14.55
C ALA A 444 18.86 8.03 15.66
N ARG A 445 19.82 8.53 16.45
CA ARG A 445 20.56 7.72 17.42
C ARG A 445 19.74 7.51 18.68
N GLY A 446 19.56 6.24 19.06
CA GLY A 446 18.88 5.83 20.27
C GLY A 446 19.70 6.00 21.55
N HIS A 447 19.04 5.84 22.70
CA HIS A 447 19.71 5.63 23.98
C HIS A 447 20.49 4.30 24.01
N THR A 448 20.06 3.34 23.20
CA THR A 448 20.68 2.02 23.05
C THR A 448 21.05 1.71 21.61
N GLU A 449 22.05 0.85 21.45
CA GLU A 449 22.45 0.22 20.20
C GLU A 449 22.93 -1.20 20.52
N PRO A 450 22.67 -2.22 19.68
CA PRO A 450 23.31 -3.52 19.83
C PRO A 450 24.82 -3.38 19.99
N ASP A 451 25.43 -4.12 20.93
CA ASP A 451 26.87 -4.04 21.21
C ASP A 451 27.71 -4.28 19.93
N PRO A 452 28.36 -3.23 19.38
CA PRO A 452 29.07 -3.33 18.11
C PRO A 452 30.29 -4.25 18.17
N THR A 453 30.78 -4.57 19.36
CA THR A 453 31.94 -5.48 19.52
C THR A 453 31.56 -6.94 19.25
N GLN A 454 30.27 -7.25 19.24
CA GLN A 454 29.73 -8.57 18.94
C GLN A 454 29.19 -8.69 17.51
N ASP A 455 29.26 -7.62 16.71
CA ASP A 455 28.83 -7.67 15.31
C ASP A 455 29.56 -8.79 14.56
N THR A 456 28.79 -9.54 13.78
CA THR A 456 29.33 -10.50 12.80
C THR A 456 29.08 -9.96 11.40
N GLU A 457 29.53 -10.69 10.38
CA GLU A 457 29.30 -10.33 9.00
C GLU A 457 28.81 -11.51 8.18
N LEU A 458 27.94 -11.21 7.22
CA LEU A 458 27.54 -12.13 6.16
C LEU A 458 28.11 -11.64 4.83
N GLU A 459 28.57 -12.57 4.00
CA GLU A 459 28.93 -12.27 2.61
C GLU A 459 27.69 -12.40 1.73
N LEU A 460 27.21 -11.26 1.21
CA LEU A 460 26.03 -11.20 0.34
C LEU A 460 26.43 -10.58 -1.00
N ASP A 461 26.40 -11.39 -2.06
CA ASP A 461 26.87 -11.04 -3.41
C ASP A 461 28.29 -10.43 -3.45
N GLY A 462 29.20 -11.03 -2.70
CA GLY A 462 30.61 -10.59 -2.62
C GLY A 462 30.84 -9.32 -1.80
N GLN A 463 29.83 -8.85 -1.07
CA GLN A 463 29.95 -7.71 -0.14
C GLN A 463 29.85 -8.20 1.30
N ARG A 464 30.70 -7.66 2.17
CA ARG A 464 30.64 -7.88 3.62
C ARG A 464 29.55 -6.99 4.21
N VAL A 465 28.57 -7.60 4.88
CA VAL A 465 27.41 -6.92 5.47
C VAL A 465 27.41 -7.17 6.96
N ALA A 466 27.49 -6.10 7.76
CA ALA A 466 27.46 -6.18 9.20
C ALA A 466 26.07 -6.64 9.70
N VAL A 467 26.06 -7.58 10.63
CA VAL A 467 24.86 -8.10 11.29
C VAL A 467 25.05 -8.00 12.80
N PRO A 468 24.26 -7.19 13.50
CA PRO A 468 24.35 -7.10 14.94
C PRO A 468 24.04 -8.43 15.63
N GLN A 469 24.83 -8.80 16.64
CA GLN A 469 24.59 -10.01 17.46
C GLN A 469 24.56 -9.72 18.96
N GLY A 470 24.98 -8.52 19.37
CA GLY A 470 25.00 -8.13 20.78
C GLY A 470 23.62 -7.68 21.30
N GLN A 471 23.43 -7.80 22.60
CA GLN A 471 22.31 -7.15 23.27
C GLN A 471 22.46 -5.62 23.21
N PRO A 472 21.35 -4.85 23.23
CA PRO A 472 21.42 -3.40 23.27
C PRO A 472 22.17 -2.90 24.51
N VAL A 473 23.19 -2.07 24.31
CA VAL A 473 23.95 -1.39 25.36
C VAL A 473 23.70 0.11 25.33
N LEU A 474 23.83 0.77 26.48
CA LEU A 474 23.63 2.21 26.59
C LEU A 474 24.69 2.98 25.81
N CYS A 475 24.23 3.86 24.93
CA CYS A 475 25.05 4.81 24.21
C CYS A 475 25.19 6.10 25.02
N ALA A 476 26.26 6.22 25.82
CA ALA A 476 26.48 7.36 26.71
C ALA A 476 26.45 8.73 25.98
N GLU A 477 26.90 8.77 24.73
CA GLU A 477 26.88 9.98 23.88
C GLU A 477 25.45 10.45 23.53
N PHE A 478 24.48 9.53 23.47
CA PHE A 478 23.12 9.79 22.99
C PHE A 478 22.06 9.64 24.09
N CYS A 479 22.45 9.69 25.37
CA CYS A 479 21.53 9.52 26.50
C CYS A 479 20.44 10.60 26.60
N SER A 480 20.68 11.77 25.99
CA SER A 480 19.72 12.89 25.91
C SER A 480 18.88 12.90 24.62
N SER A 481 19.03 11.89 23.76
CA SER A 481 18.28 11.78 22.51
C SER A 481 16.77 11.68 22.74
N GLN A 482 15.97 12.19 21.80
CA GLN A 482 14.53 11.95 21.77
C GLN A 482 14.17 10.53 21.33
N PHE A 483 15.14 9.74 20.88
CA PHE A 483 14.96 8.38 20.42
C PHE A 483 15.45 7.40 21.48
N SER A 484 14.59 6.47 21.91
CA SER A 484 15.01 5.40 22.83
C SER A 484 15.88 4.34 22.13
N GLN A 485 15.53 3.99 20.89
CA GLN A 485 16.23 3.02 20.04
C GLN A 485 16.52 3.68 18.69
N SER A 486 17.62 3.29 18.04
CA SER A 486 18.04 3.90 16.78
C SER A 486 17.10 3.62 15.61
N GLU A 487 16.89 4.62 14.76
CA GLU A 487 16.16 4.50 13.50
C GLU A 487 17.11 4.83 12.34
N TYR A 488 17.24 3.91 11.38
CA TYR A 488 18.13 4.01 10.23
C TYR A 488 17.31 4.36 8.99
N LEU A 489 17.65 5.45 8.32
CA LEU A 489 16.92 5.96 7.17
C LEU A 489 17.76 6.09 5.91
N ILE A 490 17.18 5.62 4.82
CA ILE A 490 17.60 5.89 3.45
C ILE A 490 16.48 6.61 2.70
N TYR A 491 16.87 7.46 1.75
CA TYR A 491 15.95 8.31 0.99
C TYR A 491 15.93 7.97 -0.50
N GLN A 492 16.57 6.86 -0.88
CA GLN A 492 16.52 6.28 -2.20
C GLN A 492 16.23 4.79 -2.07
N GLU A 493 15.19 4.31 -2.76
CA GLU A 493 14.78 2.90 -2.70
C GLU A 493 15.88 1.94 -3.17
N SER A 494 16.78 2.41 -4.04
CA SER A 494 17.90 1.62 -4.55
C SER A 494 18.99 1.35 -3.50
N GLN A 495 19.01 2.05 -2.36
CA GLN A 495 19.96 1.80 -1.26
C GLN A 495 19.58 0.62 -0.36
N CYS A 496 18.45 -0.04 -0.61
CA CYS A 496 18.05 -1.27 0.07
C CYS A 496 17.87 -2.41 -0.93
N ARG A 497 18.27 -3.60 -0.49
CA ARG A 497 17.86 -4.87 -1.08
C ARG A 497 17.30 -5.78 0.00
N LEU A 498 16.11 -6.33 -0.22
CA LEU A 498 15.55 -7.34 0.67
C LEU A 498 16.38 -8.61 0.57
N ARG A 499 16.75 -9.17 1.72
CA ARG A 499 17.58 -10.38 1.80
C ARG A 499 16.85 -11.52 2.47
N TYR A 500 16.08 -11.24 3.51
CA TYR A 500 15.34 -12.27 4.23
C TYR A 500 13.94 -11.80 4.61
N LEU A 501 13.01 -12.76 4.61
CA LEU A 501 11.67 -12.66 5.16
C LEU A 501 11.56 -13.68 6.29
N LEU A 502 11.05 -13.27 7.44
CA LEU A 502 10.91 -14.11 8.63
C LEU A 502 9.42 -14.26 8.96
N GLU A 503 8.97 -15.49 9.19
CA GLU A 503 7.69 -15.77 9.86
C GLU A 503 7.97 -15.91 11.36
N VAL A 504 7.24 -15.14 12.16
CA VAL A 504 7.35 -15.13 13.62
C VAL A 504 5.99 -15.34 14.26
N HIS A 505 5.96 -15.99 15.43
CA HIS A 505 4.81 -15.98 16.31
C HIS A 505 4.94 -14.83 17.32
N LEU A 506 3.88 -14.01 17.43
CA LEU A 506 3.85 -12.77 18.23
C LEU A 506 3.37 -12.98 19.67
#